data_AF-A0A871EMU5-F1
#
_entry.id   AF-A0A871EMU5-F1
#
_cell.length_a   1.000
_cell.length_b   1.000
_cell.length_c   1.000
_cell.angle_alpha   90.00
_cell.angle_beta   90.00
_cell.angle_gamma   90.00
#
_symmetry.space_group_name_H-M   'P 1'
#
loop_
_entity.id
_entity.type
_entity.pdbx_description
1 polymer ?
#
loop_
_entity_poly.entity_id
_entity_poly.type
_entity_poly.pdbx_seq_one_letter_code
_entity_poly.pdbx_strand_id
1 'polypeptide(L)' 'GESYEEIQYEGCGPSGAALIVHALTNNRNRTASEIRYIFSRKGGNLGET' A
#
# COMPACT_ATOMS: atom_id res chain seq x y z
N GLY A 1 -22.89 0.79 10.90
CA GLY A 1 -21.54 0.26 11.13
C GLY A 1 -20.69 0.58 9.92
N GLU A 2 -19.40 0.85 10.10
CA GLU A 2 -18.49 1.05 8.98
C GLU A 2 -18.15 -0.30 8.32
N SER A 3 -18.16 -0.33 6.99
CA SER A 3 -17.78 -1.51 6.22
C SER A 3 -16.27 -1.53 6.09
N TYR A 4 -15.64 -2.62 6.50
CA TYR A 4 -14.22 -2.85 6.28
C TYR A 4 -14.03 -3.87 5.15
N GLU A 5 -12.99 -3.67 4.36
CA GLU A 5 -12.55 -4.59 3.32
C GLU A 5 -11.07 -4.92 3.50
N GLU A 6 -10.71 -6.16 3.17
CA GLU A 6 -9.32 -6.58 3.08
C GLU A 6 -8.77 -6.24 1.69
N ILE A 7 -7.60 -5.61 1.66
CA ILE A 7 -6.89 -5.26 0.44
C ILE A 7 -5.43 -5.70 0.57
N GLN A 8 -4.89 -6.16 -0.56
CA GLN A 8 -3.48 -6.45 -0.73
C GLN A 8 -2.87 -5.43 -1.68
N TYR A 9 -1.70 -4.91 -1.32
CA TYR A 9 -0.88 -4.05 -2.17
C TYR A 9 0.48 -4.69 -2.38
N GLU A 10 1.06 -4.47 -3.54
CA GLU A 10 2.38 -4.99 -3.92
C GLU A 10 3.28 -3.82 -4.32
N GLY A 11 4.56 -3.90 -4.01
CA GLY A 11 5.50 -2.87 -4.40
C GLY A 11 6.95 -3.25 -4.17
N CYS A 12 7.86 -2.36 -4.58
CA CYS A 12 9.30 -2.51 -4.40
C CYS A 12 9.81 -1.48 -3.39
N GLY A 13 10.48 -1.94 -2.35
CA GLY A 13 11.18 -1.12 -1.38
C GLY A 13 12.59 -0.70 -1.85
N PRO A 14 13.37 -0.04 -0.96
CA PRO A 14 14.74 0.33 -1.27
C PRO A 14 15.59 -0.88 -1.68
N SER A 15 16.51 -0.66 -2.61
CA SER A 15 17.35 -1.69 -3.22
C SER A 15 16.58 -2.80 -3.96
N GLY A 16 15.31 -2.58 -4.31
CA GLY A 16 14.52 -3.50 -5.13
C GLY A 16 13.88 -4.66 -4.35
N ALA A 17 13.78 -4.56 -3.02
CA ALA A 17 13.12 -5.59 -2.20
C ALA A 17 11.62 -5.66 -2.51
N ALA A 18 11.10 -6.83 -2.90
CA ALA A 18 9.67 -7.02 -3.12
C ALA A 18 8.91 -7.02 -1.77
N LEU A 19 7.82 -6.27 -1.70
CA LEU A 19 6.99 -6.10 -0.51
C LEU A 19 5.53 -6.37 -0.85
N ILE A 20 4.86 -7.13 0.03
CA ILE A 20 3.42 -7.35 0.02
C ILE A 20 2.85 -6.75 1.30
N VAL A 21 1.80 -5.93 1.17
CA VAL A 21 1.14 -5.25 2.27
C VAL A 21 -0.32 -5.69 2.32
N HIS A 22 -0.72 -6.33 3.41
CA HIS A 22 -2.12 -6.63 3.70
C HIS A 22 -2.70 -5.54 4.60
N ALA A 23 -3.87 -5.00 4.23
CA ALA A 23 -4.55 -3.95 4.98
C ALA A 23 -6.03 -4.28 5.13
N LEU A 24 -6.57 -4.01 6.32
CA LEU A 24 -8.01 -3.96 6.56
C LEU A 24 -8.41 -2.49 6.62
N THR A 25 -9.27 -2.03 5.72
CA THR A 25 -9.62 -0.61 5.62
C THR A 25 -11.09 -0.39 5.33
N ASN A 26 -11.63 0.73 5.82
CA ASN A 26 -12.95 1.22 5.46
C ASN A 26 -12.91 2.25 4.33
N ASN A 27 -11.71 2.56 3.80
CA ASN A 27 -11.51 3.53 2.74
C ASN A 27 -10.25 3.21 1.93
N ARG A 28 -10.44 2.46 0.83
CA ARG A 28 -9.39 2.08 -0.12
C ARG A 28 -8.55 3.24 -0.63
N ASN A 29 -9.18 4.34 -1.01
CA ASN A 29 -8.50 5.46 -1.65
C ASN A 29 -7.54 6.16 -0.68
N ARG A 30 -7.96 6.34 0.58
CA ARG A 30 -7.11 6.87 1.64
C ARG A 30 -5.92 5.95 1.89
N THR A 31 -6.17 4.66 2.11
CA THR A 31 -5.11 3.68 2.40
C THR A 31 -4.12 3.54 1.24
N ALA A 32 -4.60 3.49 -0.01
CA ALA A 32 -3.73 3.45 -1.18
C ALA A 32 -2.84 4.70 -1.30
N SER A 33 -3.39 5.88 -1.00
CA SER A 33 -2.65 7.15 -1.02
C SER A 33 -1.57 7.18 0.07
N GLU A 34 -1.90 6.74 1.28
CA GLU A 34 -0.95 6.64 2.41
C GLU A 34 0.18 5.64 2.10
N ILE A 35 -0.13 4.46 1.58
CA ILE A 35 0.86 3.46 1.23
C ILE A 35 1.77 3.98 0.11
N ARG A 36 1.22 4.59 -0.94
CA ARG A 36 2.02 5.20 -2.02
C ARG A 36 2.96 6.27 -1.47
N TYR A 37 2.48 7.11 -0.56
CA TYR A 37 3.31 8.12 0.11
C TYR A 37 4.46 7.49 0.92
N ILE A 38 4.18 6.40 1.66
CA ILE A 38 5.20 5.69 2.44
C ILE A 38 6.27 5.08 1.54
N PHE A 39 5.90 4.37 0.48
CA PHE A 39 6.85 3.80 -0.48
C PHE A 39 7.75 4.88 -1.07
N SER A 40 7.14 5.97 -1.58
CA SER A 40 7.88 7.10 -2.15
C SER A 40 8.87 7.73 -1.16
N ARG A 41 8.46 7.95 0.10
CA ARG A 41 9.32 8.49 1.17
C ARG A 41 10.46 7.57 1.59
N LYS A 42 10.35 6.26 1.33
CA LYS A 42 11.34 5.25 1.73
C LYS A 42 12.19 4.75 0.56
N GLY A 43 12.16 5.43 -0.58
CA GLY A 43 12.96 5.06 -1.74
C GLY A 43 12.47 3.80 -2.46
N GLY A 44 11.16 3.55 -2.38
CA GLY A 44 10.46 2.49 -3.08
C GLY A 44 9.30 3.01 -3.93
N ASN A 45 8.62 2.12 -4.62
CA ASN A 45 7.43 2.40 -5.42
C ASN A 45 6.36 1.34 -5.14
N LEU A 46 5.12 1.80 -5.00
CA LEU A 46 3.97 0.90 -5.02
C LEU A 46 3.73 0.44 -6.45
N GLY A 47 3.53 -0.86 -6.65
CA GLY A 47 3.11 -1.43 -7.92
C GLY A 47 1.72 -0.93 -8.30
N GLU A 48 1.45 -0.88 -9.61
CA GLU A 48 0.09 -0.67 -10.11
C GLU A 48 -0.63 -2.02 -10.09
N THR A 49 -1.84 -2.03 -9.53
CA THR A 49 -2.79 -3.16 -9.57
C THR A 49 -3.86 -2.85 -10.61
#